data_AF-A0A838KTU5-F1
#
_entry.id   AF-A0A838KTU5-F1
#
_cell.length_a   1.000
_cell.length_b   1.000
_cell.length_c   1.000
_cell.angle_alpha   90.00
_cell.angle_beta   90.00
_cell.angle_gamma   90.00
#
_symmetry.space_group_name_H-M   'P 1'
#
loop_
_entity.id
_entity.type
_entity.pdbx_description
1 polymer ?
#
loop_
_entity_poly.entity_id
_entity_poly.type
_entity_poly.pdbx_seq_one_letter_code
_entity_poly.pdbx_strand_id
1 'polypeptide(L)'
;MLLNLTNGLCRSRSSRAKCAPSSTVSIYEELDKEELHHLSGYLDSSPVRVGNGIYNQLQLVLYGAVHDAVYLYNKYGAPLDYEVWQSLRSLLGWLSQTWHQPDAGMWDVRDSREHFVSSKVLSWVALDRGIRLAHQRGLPADEEVWIDQRDAIYEEVMSKGWNPEKESFVRHYSSEVLDASLLLLPVVEFVDPTDPRWLATLDRVQKELTYDVLVERYEGESANDGPADDRVLSVSALSGWRSALRGLDASRRPDSLWRRCSLTPITSGYMPKR
;
A
#
# COMPACT_ATOMS: atom_id res chain seq x y z
N MET A 1 -7.17 2.65 -17.60
CA MET A 1 -6.02 3.18 -16.83
C MET A 1 -4.88 2.17 -16.64
N LEU A 2 -4.88 1.02 -17.34
CA LEU A 2 -3.81 0.01 -17.33
C LEU A 2 -2.98 -0.04 -18.64
N LEU A 3 -3.36 0.75 -19.66
CA LEU A 3 -2.83 0.66 -21.03
C LEU A 3 -1.63 1.58 -21.33
N ASN A 4 -1.16 2.40 -20.38
CA ASN A 4 -0.06 3.34 -20.59
C ASN A 4 1.22 3.02 -19.80
N LEU A 5 1.30 1.86 -19.14
CA LEU A 5 2.51 1.46 -18.40
C LEU A 5 3.68 1.04 -19.31
N THR A 6 3.43 0.64 -20.55
CA THR A 6 4.46 0.12 -21.47
C THR A 6 5.00 1.17 -22.45
N ASN A 7 4.20 2.16 -22.85
CA ASN A 7 4.59 3.12 -23.89
C ASN A 7 5.54 4.24 -23.43
N GLY A 8 5.70 4.47 -22.12
CA GLY A 8 6.60 5.49 -21.57
C GLY A 8 8.08 5.08 -21.53
N LEU A 9 8.38 3.78 -21.68
CA LEU A 9 9.71 3.25 -21.39
C LEU A 9 10.78 3.52 -22.46
N CYS A 10 10.43 3.99 -23.66
CA CYS A 10 11.46 4.24 -24.69
C CYS A 10 11.00 5.10 -25.88
N ARG A 11 10.57 6.36 -25.68
CA ARG A 11 10.47 7.33 -26.79
C ARG A 11 10.85 8.75 -26.37
N SER A 12 12.15 9.05 -26.30
CA SER A 12 12.61 10.40 -26.60
C SER A 12 13.46 10.37 -27.87
N ARG A 13 12.96 11.10 -28.89
CA ARG A 13 13.69 11.41 -30.12
C ARG A 13 14.77 12.43 -29.76
N SER A 14 15.94 11.98 -29.36
CA SER A 14 17.16 12.79 -29.36
C SER A 14 18.36 11.86 -29.34
N SER A 15 19.23 12.00 -30.34
CA SER A 15 20.46 11.22 -30.48
C SER A 15 21.36 11.43 -29.27
N ARG A 16 21.70 10.31 -28.59
CA ARG A 16 22.60 10.18 -27.42
C ARG A 16 21.99 10.53 -26.06
N ALA A 17 21.08 9.70 -25.57
CA ALA A 17 20.93 9.45 -24.14
C ALA A 17 21.19 7.96 -23.88
N LYS A 18 22.28 7.66 -23.19
CA LYS A 18 22.59 6.30 -22.70
C LYS A 18 21.51 5.94 -21.68
N CYS A 19 20.83 4.81 -21.86
CA CYS A 19 20.05 4.19 -20.80
C CYS A 19 21.01 3.83 -19.67
N ALA A 20 21.02 4.63 -18.60
CA ALA A 20 21.66 4.27 -17.35
C ALA A 20 20.64 3.45 -16.53
N PRO A 21 21.08 2.39 -15.82
CA PRO A 21 20.19 1.59 -14.99
C PRO A 21 19.87 2.39 -13.72
N SER A 22 18.85 3.25 -13.79
CA SER A 22 18.30 3.86 -12.59
C SER A 22 17.31 2.87 -11.99
N SER A 23 17.62 2.36 -10.80
CA SER A 23 16.89 1.34 -10.03
C SER A 23 15.56 1.83 -9.44
N THR A 24 14.92 2.81 -10.06
CA THR A 24 13.64 3.38 -9.64
C THR A 24 12.72 3.41 -10.85
N VAL A 25 11.62 2.67 -10.79
CA VAL A 25 10.54 2.85 -11.77
C VAL A 25 9.84 4.18 -11.47
N SER A 26 10.30 5.25 -12.12
CA SER A 26 9.57 6.51 -12.12
C SER A 26 8.44 6.41 -13.14
N ILE A 27 7.22 6.23 -12.65
CA ILE A 27 5.99 6.35 -13.46
C ILE A 27 5.57 7.82 -13.67
N TYR A 28 6.32 8.78 -13.13
CA TYR A 28 6.06 10.22 -13.23
C TYR A 28 7.24 10.94 -13.89
N GLU A 29 6.94 11.92 -14.74
CA GLU A 29 7.92 12.94 -15.14
C GLU A 29 8.34 13.76 -13.89
N GLU A 30 9.50 14.42 -13.94
CA GLU A 30 9.91 15.35 -12.90
C GLU A 30 8.84 16.44 -12.77
N LEU A 31 8.15 16.45 -11.63
CA LEU A 31 7.07 17.38 -11.34
C LEU A 31 7.54 18.33 -10.24
N ASP A 32 8.28 19.36 -10.64
CA ASP A 32 8.77 20.41 -9.75
C ASP A 32 7.62 21.01 -8.94
N LYS A 33 7.86 21.20 -7.64
CA LYS A 33 6.90 21.86 -6.76
C LYS A 33 6.88 23.35 -7.09
N GLU A 34 5.73 23.86 -7.51
CA GLU A 34 5.49 25.28 -7.76
C GLU A 34 4.38 25.79 -6.83
N GLU A 35 4.60 26.93 -6.18
CA GLU A 35 3.56 27.64 -5.43
C GLU A 35 2.83 28.62 -6.35
N LEU A 36 1.54 28.41 -6.52
CA LEU A 36 0.68 29.22 -7.38
C LEU A 36 0.01 30.32 -6.54
N HIS A 37 0.77 31.38 -6.24
CA HIS A 37 0.29 32.52 -5.43
C HIS A 37 -0.92 33.26 -6.03
N HIS A 38 -1.24 33.04 -7.30
CA HIS A 38 -2.37 33.65 -8.00
C HIS A 38 -3.69 32.86 -7.84
N LEU A 39 -3.65 31.69 -7.19
CA LEU A 39 -4.83 30.86 -6.92
C LEU A 39 -5.16 30.87 -5.42
N SER A 40 -6.46 30.90 -5.11
CA SER A 40 -6.96 30.58 -3.78
C SER A 40 -7.32 29.10 -3.73
N GLY A 41 -6.85 28.38 -2.71
CA GLY A 41 -7.19 26.98 -2.52
C GLY A 41 -8.61 26.80 -2.00
N TYR A 42 -9.00 25.55 -1.80
CA TYR A 42 -10.28 25.23 -1.18
C TYR A 42 -10.38 25.87 0.22
N LEU A 43 -11.51 26.53 0.53
CA LEU A 43 -11.72 27.30 1.76
C LEU A 43 -10.63 28.33 2.05
N ASP A 44 -10.19 29.05 1.02
CA ASP A 44 -9.14 30.08 1.12
C ASP A 44 -7.79 29.57 1.64
N SER A 45 -7.55 28.25 1.50
CA SER A 45 -6.27 27.65 1.84
C SER A 45 -5.16 28.19 0.93
N SER A 46 -4.02 28.56 1.52
CA SER A 46 -2.87 29.10 0.82
C SER A 46 -1.58 28.58 1.47
N PRO A 47 -0.53 28.27 0.68
CA PRO A 47 -0.43 28.40 -0.78
C PRO A 47 -1.03 27.21 -1.55
N VAL A 48 -1.58 27.47 -2.74
CA VAL A 48 -1.88 26.42 -3.72
C VAL A 48 -0.57 25.92 -4.30
N ARG A 49 -0.37 24.60 -4.34
CA ARG A 49 0.84 23.98 -4.88
C ARG A 49 0.50 23.02 -6.01
N VAL A 50 1.32 23.02 -7.06
CA VAL A 50 1.31 21.99 -8.11
C VAL A 50 2.65 21.26 -8.13
N GLY A 51 2.64 20.05 -8.66
CA GLY A 51 3.79 19.15 -8.66
C GLY A 51 3.77 18.14 -7.51
N ASN A 52 4.59 17.10 -7.63
CA ASN A 52 4.64 15.99 -6.71
C ASN A 52 6.11 15.58 -6.48
N GLY A 53 6.61 15.78 -5.25
CA GLY A 53 7.99 15.43 -4.86
C GLY A 53 8.25 13.94 -4.64
N ILE A 54 7.27 13.07 -4.91
CA ILE A 54 7.37 11.62 -4.70
C ILE A 54 8.26 10.94 -5.75
N TYR A 55 8.59 11.60 -6.87
CA TYR A 55 9.36 10.97 -7.97
C TYR A 55 10.74 10.42 -7.55
N ASN A 56 11.36 11.00 -6.52
CA ASN A 56 12.65 10.54 -5.98
C ASN A 56 12.52 9.59 -4.78
N GLN A 57 11.31 9.21 -4.38
CA GLN A 57 11.07 8.38 -3.21
C GLN A 57 10.97 6.90 -3.59
N LEU A 58 11.61 6.06 -2.78
CA LEU A 58 11.34 4.63 -2.80
C LEU A 58 10.00 4.38 -2.09
N GLN A 59 9.03 3.81 -2.81
CA GLN A 59 7.75 3.35 -2.26
C GLN A 59 7.51 1.89 -2.69
N LEU A 60 7.80 0.96 -1.78
CA LEU A 60 7.72 -0.48 -2.06
C LEU A 60 6.26 -0.95 -2.19
N VAL A 61 5.33 -0.25 -1.54
CA VAL A 61 3.88 -0.52 -1.62
C VAL A 61 3.35 -0.57 -3.06
N LEU A 62 3.91 0.25 -3.96
CA LEU A 62 3.44 0.35 -5.33
C LEU A 62 3.63 -0.96 -6.10
N TYR A 63 4.74 -1.66 -5.86
CA TYR A 63 5.04 -2.91 -6.55
C TYR A 63 4.02 -3.99 -6.20
N GLY A 64 3.64 -4.10 -4.92
CA GLY A 64 2.57 -5.00 -4.49
C GLY A 64 1.22 -4.66 -5.11
N ALA A 65 0.83 -3.39 -5.09
CA ALA A 65 -0.44 -2.94 -5.65
C ALA A 65 -0.55 -3.23 -7.15
N VAL A 66 0.52 -3.00 -7.91
CA VAL A 66 0.57 -3.30 -9.36
C VAL A 66 0.42 -4.80 -9.61
N HIS A 67 1.18 -5.63 -8.90
CA HIS A 67 1.14 -7.08 -9.11
C HIS A 67 -0.20 -7.70 -8.67
N ASP A 68 -0.81 -7.20 -7.59
CA ASP A 68 -2.12 -7.65 -7.16
C ASP A 68 -3.21 -7.29 -8.18
N ALA A 69 -3.20 -6.05 -8.69
CA ALA A 69 -4.12 -5.62 -9.73
C ALA A 69 -3.98 -6.45 -11.01
N VAL A 70 -2.74 -6.73 -11.43
CA VAL A 70 -2.45 -7.57 -12.59
C VAL A 70 -2.91 -9.02 -12.37
N TYR A 71 -2.65 -9.58 -11.19
CA TYR A 71 -3.08 -10.93 -10.84
C TYR A 71 -4.61 -11.05 -10.90
N LEU A 72 -5.33 -10.08 -10.33
CA LEU A 72 -6.80 -10.02 -10.41
C LEU A 72 -7.28 -9.85 -11.86
N TYR A 73 -6.62 -9.03 -12.67
CA TYR A 73 -6.95 -8.87 -14.08
C TYR A 73 -6.72 -10.15 -14.88
N ASN A 74 -5.64 -10.89 -14.64
CA ASN A 74 -5.41 -12.19 -15.27
C ASN A 74 -6.47 -13.23 -14.83
N LYS A 75 -6.91 -13.16 -13.57
CA LYS A 75 -7.90 -14.10 -13.00
C LYS A 75 -9.33 -13.87 -13.52
N TYR A 76 -9.75 -12.61 -13.67
CA TYR A 76 -11.15 -12.26 -13.98
C TYR A 76 -11.35 -11.50 -15.30
N GLY A 77 -10.27 -11.01 -15.89
CA GLY A 77 -10.27 -10.25 -17.15
C GLY A 77 -9.69 -11.09 -18.29
N ALA A 78 -8.58 -10.63 -18.85
CA ALA A 78 -7.93 -11.27 -19.98
C ALA A 78 -6.51 -11.75 -19.63
N PRO A 79 -6.02 -12.81 -20.29
CA PRO A 79 -4.63 -13.22 -20.15
C PRO A 79 -3.64 -12.11 -20.52
N LEU A 80 -2.52 -12.09 -19.81
CA LEU A 80 -1.42 -11.17 -20.10
C LEU A 80 -0.64 -11.63 -21.34
N ASP A 81 -0.17 -10.66 -22.12
CA ASP A 81 0.78 -10.91 -23.19
C ASP A 81 2.21 -11.08 -22.64
N TYR A 82 3.12 -11.50 -23.52
CA TYR A 82 4.51 -11.77 -23.18
C TYR A 82 5.26 -10.53 -22.69
N GLU A 83 5.02 -9.36 -23.31
CA GLU A 83 5.75 -8.13 -22.99
C GLU A 83 5.37 -7.58 -21.61
N VAL A 84 4.08 -7.66 -21.27
CA VAL A 84 3.59 -7.35 -19.93
C VAL A 84 4.22 -8.30 -18.92
N TRP A 85 4.29 -9.60 -19.21
CA TRP A 85 4.94 -10.56 -18.32
C TRP A 85 6.43 -10.27 -18.12
N GLN A 86 7.19 -9.98 -19.19
CA GLN A 86 8.61 -9.63 -19.06
C GLN A 86 8.83 -8.39 -18.19
N SER A 87 7.96 -7.38 -18.33
CA SER A 87 8.01 -6.18 -17.51
C SER A 87 7.79 -6.51 -16.03
N LEU A 88 6.76 -7.31 -15.71
CA LEU A 88 6.47 -7.73 -14.33
C LEU A 88 7.59 -8.58 -13.74
N ARG A 89 8.10 -9.54 -14.51
CA ARG A 89 9.23 -10.39 -14.11
C ARG A 89 10.46 -9.55 -13.76
N SER A 90 10.77 -8.53 -14.56
CA SER A 90 11.87 -7.60 -14.27
C SER A 90 11.66 -6.84 -12.96
N LEU A 91 10.43 -6.43 -12.66
CA LEU A 91 10.11 -5.75 -11.39
C LEU A 91 10.26 -6.67 -10.20
N LEU A 92 9.80 -7.92 -10.31
CA LEU A 92 9.96 -8.92 -9.26
C LEU A 92 11.42 -9.26 -8.99
N GLY A 93 12.24 -9.38 -10.04
CA GLY A 93 13.68 -9.62 -9.90
C GLY A 93 14.43 -8.47 -9.22
N TRP A 94 13.99 -7.21 -9.43
CA TRP A 94 14.53 -6.07 -8.70
C TRP A 94 14.01 -6.02 -7.25
N LEU A 95 12.71 -6.26 -7.05
CA LEU A 95 12.07 -6.23 -5.74
C LEU A 95 12.64 -7.31 -4.81
N SER A 96 12.90 -8.51 -5.33
CA SER A 96 13.51 -9.62 -4.58
C SER A 96 14.88 -9.27 -4.01
N GLN A 97 15.58 -8.28 -4.58
CA GLN A 97 16.88 -7.79 -4.10
C GLN A 97 16.76 -6.53 -3.23
N THR A 98 15.61 -5.85 -3.25
CA THR A 98 15.49 -4.47 -2.73
C THR A 98 14.51 -4.35 -1.57
N TRP A 99 13.60 -5.32 -1.38
CA TRP A 99 12.52 -5.24 -0.39
C TRP A 99 13.01 -4.95 1.04
N HIS A 100 14.24 -5.32 1.38
CA HIS A 100 14.83 -5.05 2.70
C HIS A 100 15.02 -3.56 2.99
N GLN A 101 15.11 -2.69 1.99
CA GLN A 101 15.39 -1.27 2.22
C GLN A 101 14.24 -0.56 2.94
N PRO A 102 14.52 0.45 3.78
CA PRO A 102 13.48 1.33 4.31
C PRO A 102 12.92 2.21 3.19
N ASP A 103 11.66 2.59 3.26
CA ASP A 103 10.94 3.31 2.20
C ASP A 103 10.04 4.41 2.77
N ALA A 104 9.35 5.19 1.92
CA ALA A 104 8.51 6.32 2.37
C ALA A 104 7.11 5.91 2.87
N GLY A 105 6.81 4.60 2.86
CA GLY A 105 5.53 4.05 3.28
C GLY A 105 4.37 4.42 2.36
N MET A 106 3.16 4.03 2.76
CA MET A 106 1.92 4.27 1.99
C MET A 106 1.48 5.74 1.99
N TRP A 107 1.90 6.50 3.00
CA TRP A 107 1.38 7.84 3.29
C TRP A 107 2.29 8.99 2.85
N ASP A 108 3.33 8.73 2.06
CA ASP A 108 4.32 9.76 1.64
C ASP A 108 4.87 10.53 2.87
N VAL A 109 5.39 9.80 3.85
CA VAL A 109 6.01 10.42 5.03
C VAL A 109 7.35 11.01 4.58
N ARG A 110 7.40 12.33 4.46
CA ARG A 110 8.44 13.00 3.65
C ARG A 110 9.82 13.00 4.29
N ASP A 111 9.88 12.87 5.61
CA ASP A 111 11.09 13.05 6.40
C ASP A 111 11.56 11.78 7.12
N SER A 112 10.93 10.62 6.91
CA SER A 112 11.40 9.35 7.46
C SER A 112 11.29 8.20 6.46
N ARG A 113 12.41 7.50 6.25
CA ARG A 113 12.43 6.19 5.59
C ARG A 113 12.50 5.13 6.66
N GLU A 114 11.46 4.32 6.75
CA GLU A 114 11.33 3.29 7.78
C GLU A 114 11.01 1.92 7.16
N HIS A 115 11.13 0.87 7.97
CA HIS A 115 10.67 -0.45 7.60
C HIS A 115 9.16 -0.58 7.90
N PHE A 116 8.33 0.06 7.07
CA PHE A 116 6.88 0.00 7.20
C PHE A 116 6.34 -1.41 6.98
N VAL A 117 5.49 -1.89 7.87
CA VAL A 117 4.89 -3.23 7.78
C VAL A 117 4.10 -3.38 6.49
N SER A 118 3.31 -2.38 6.11
CA SER A 118 2.55 -2.36 4.86
C SER A 118 3.43 -2.50 3.63
N SER A 119 4.61 -1.86 3.62
CA SER A 119 5.57 -1.93 2.52
C SER A 119 6.15 -3.33 2.36
N LYS A 120 6.47 -3.99 3.48
CA LYS A 120 6.98 -5.37 3.46
C LYS A 120 5.89 -6.35 3.04
N VAL A 121 4.70 -6.22 3.60
CA VAL A 121 3.53 -7.02 3.22
C VAL A 121 3.21 -6.88 1.74
N LEU A 122 3.21 -5.67 1.18
CA LEU A 122 2.95 -5.50 -0.26
C LEU A 122 4.12 -5.99 -1.13
N SER A 123 5.35 -5.99 -0.62
CA SER A 123 6.46 -6.68 -1.30
C SER A 123 6.25 -8.21 -1.33
N TRP A 124 5.77 -8.79 -0.23
CA TRP A 124 5.35 -10.20 -0.17
C TRP A 124 4.24 -10.50 -1.17
N VAL A 125 3.22 -9.63 -1.25
CA VAL A 125 2.11 -9.78 -2.20
C VAL A 125 2.62 -9.81 -3.63
N ALA A 126 3.55 -8.92 -3.99
CA ALA A 126 4.12 -8.90 -5.35
C ALA A 126 4.75 -10.25 -5.72
N LEU A 127 5.60 -10.80 -4.83
CA LEU A 127 6.25 -12.08 -5.06
C LEU A 127 5.24 -13.23 -5.11
N ASP A 128 4.30 -13.31 -4.15
CA ASP A 128 3.25 -14.35 -4.14
C ASP A 128 2.41 -14.31 -5.42
N ARG A 129 1.97 -13.12 -5.85
CA ARG A 129 1.20 -12.97 -7.09
C ARG A 129 2.01 -13.34 -8.32
N GLY A 130 3.29 -12.98 -8.35
CA GLY A 130 4.23 -13.36 -9.41
C GLY A 130 4.36 -14.87 -9.56
N ILE A 131 4.59 -15.58 -8.44
CA ILE A 131 4.70 -17.05 -8.39
C ILE A 131 3.39 -17.69 -8.85
N ARG A 132 2.25 -17.27 -8.29
CA ARG A 132 0.93 -17.82 -8.67
C ARG A 132 0.62 -17.62 -10.14
N LEU A 133 0.93 -16.43 -10.67
CA LEU A 133 0.72 -16.09 -12.07
C LEU A 133 1.61 -16.92 -12.99
N ALA A 134 2.89 -17.09 -12.64
CA ALA A 134 3.83 -17.92 -13.39
C ALA A 134 3.35 -19.37 -13.47
N HIS A 135 3.00 -19.95 -12.33
CA HIS A 135 2.51 -21.32 -12.24
C HIS A 135 1.18 -21.52 -12.98
N GLN A 136 0.22 -20.60 -12.82
CA GLN A 136 -1.10 -20.70 -13.48
C GLN A 136 -1.00 -20.67 -15.01
N ARG A 137 0.00 -19.98 -15.55
CA ARG A 137 0.15 -19.71 -16.99
C ARG A 137 1.29 -20.48 -17.65
N GLY A 138 2.11 -21.20 -16.88
CA GLY A 138 3.33 -21.84 -17.37
C GLY A 138 4.35 -20.83 -17.89
N LEU A 139 4.45 -19.66 -17.26
CA LEU A 139 5.36 -18.60 -17.69
C LEU A 139 6.75 -18.80 -17.08
N PRO A 140 7.84 -18.46 -17.79
CA PRO A 140 9.18 -18.55 -17.25
C PRO A 140 9.37 -17.54 -16.11
N ALA A 141 9.80 -18.03 -14.95
CA ALA A 141 9.98 -17.28 -13.72
C ALA A 141 11.20 -17.78 -12.93
N ASP A 142 11.78 -16.89 -12.11
CA ASP A 142 12.85 -17.22 -11.18
C ASP A 142 12.24 -17.69 -9.85
N GLU A 143 11.39 -18.72 -9.91
CA GLU A 143 10.46 -19.10 -8.85
C GLU A 143 11.15 -19.43 -7.52
N GLU A 144 12.29 -20.13 -7.56
CA GLU A 144 13.06 -20.49 -6.35
C GLU A 144 13.46 -19.23 -5.57
N VAL A 145 14.04 -18.23 -6.25
CA VAL A 145 14.42 -16.96 -5.63
C VAL A 145 13.19 -16.23 -5.10
N TRP A 146 12.09 -16.21 -5.86
CA TRP A 146 10.89 -15.50 -5.41
C TRP A 146 10.23 -16.16 -4.20
N ILE A 147 10.22 -17.49 -4.14
CA ILE A 147 9.71 -18.25 -3.00
C ILE A 147 10.56 -17.96 -1.76
N ASP A 148 11.89 -18.05 -1.89
CA ASP A 148 12.81 -17.77 -0.79
C ASP A 148 12.61 -16.35 -0.23
N GLN A 149 12.50 -15.35 -1.11
CA GLN A 149 12.31 -13.97 -0.69
C GLN A 149 10.91 -13.72 -0.14
N ARG A 150 9.86 -14.32 -0.72
CA ARG A 150 8.50 -14.25 -0.18
C ARG A 150 8.48 -14.80 1.25
N ASP A 151 9.06 -15.97 1.47
CA ASP A 151 9.05 -16.64 2.77
C ASP A 151 9.89 -15.84 3.79
N ALA A 152 11.03 -15.31 3.37
CA ALA A 152 11.84 -14.41 4.20
C ALA A 152 11.09 -13.15 4.63
N ILE A 153 10.32 -12.52 3.73
CA ILE A 153 9.47 -11.36 4.09
C ILE A 153 8.41 -11.77 5.09
N TYR A 154 7.75 -12.92 4.89
CA TYR A 154 6.70 -13.40 5.78
C TYR A 154 7.23 -13.56 7.21
N GLU A 155 8.33 -14.31 7.37
CA GLU A 155 8.96 -14.53 8.67
C GLU A 155 9.45 -13.22 9.30
N GLU A 156 9.99 -12.30 8.49
CA GLU A 156 10.43 -11.00 9.00
C GLU A 156 9.26 -10.14 9.51
N VAL A 157 8.15 -10.07 8.76
CA VAL A 157 6.97 -9.31 9.18
C VAL A 157 6.33 -9.95 10.42
N MET A 158 6.22 -11.27 10.48
CA MET A 158 5.64 -11.95 11.63
C MET A 158 6.49 -11.80 12.90
N SER A 159 7.82 -11.71 12.75
CA SER A 159 8.73 -11.55 13.88
C SER A 159 8.94 -10.09 14.32
N LYS A 160 9.07 -9.14 13.38
CA LYS A 160 9.40 -7.73 13.66
C LYS A 160 8.21 -6.79 13.57
N GLY A 161 7.16 -7.17 12.85
CA GLY A 161 5.95 -6.36 12.65
C GLY A 161 4.91 -6.54 13.75
N TRP A 162 4.94 -7.65 14.50
CA TRP A 162 4.08 -7.90 15.64
C TRP A 162 4.70 -7.38 16.94
N ASN A 163 4.01 -6.50 17.66
CA ASN A 163 4.42 -6.04 18.97
C ASN A 163 3.60 -6.76 20.07
N PRO A 164 4.22 -7.63 20.88
CA PRO A 164 3.51 -8.40 21.91
C PRO A 164 3.05 -7.55 23.10
N GLU A 165 3.70 -6.42 23.40
CA GLU A 165 3.30 -5.54 24.49
C GLU A 165 2.07 -4.70 24.12
N LYS A 166 2.02 -4.23 22.87
CA LYS A 166 0.87 -3.53 22.28
C LYS A 166 -0.26 -4.50 21.89
N GLU A 167 0.04 -5.79 21.76
CA GLU A 167 -0.85 -6.82 21.20
C GLU A 167 -1.40 -6.42 19.82
N SER A 168 -0.52 -5.92 18.94
CA SER A 168 -0.92 -5.45 17.62
C SER A 168 0.25 -5.54 16.63
N PHE A 169 -0.07 -5.67 15.35
CA PHE A 169 0.87 -5.22 14.32
C PHE A 169 1.07 -3.70 14.43
N VAL A 170 2.24 -3.23 14.03
CA VAL A 170 2.64 -1.81 14.17
C VAL A 170 2.97 -1.20 12.81
N ARG A 171 3.02 0.13 12.75
CA ARG A 171 3.23 0.93 11.54
C ARG A 171 4.54 0.58 10.83
N HIS A 172 5.63 0.60 11.59
CA HIS A 172 6.96 0.20 11.15
C HIS A 172 7.66 -0.58 12.25
N TYR A 173 8.72 -1.32 11.89
CA TYR A 173 9.46 -2.11 12.88
C TYR A 173 9.99 -1.27 14.03
N SER A 174 10.07 -1.90 15.20
CA SER A 174 10.53 -1.30 16.46
C SER A 174 9.70 -0.07 16.91
N SER A 175 8.45 0.06 16.46
CA SER A 175 7.51 1.07 16.93
C SER A 175 6.37 0.47 17.75
N GLU A 176 5.63 1.33 18.44
CA GLU A 176 4.34 1.00 19.08
C GLU A 176 3.16 1.66 18.34
N VAL A 177 3.46 2.43 17.29
CA VAL A 177 2.51 3.26 16.56
C VAL A 177 1.61 2.40 15.67
N LEU A 178 0.31 2.67 15.68
CA LEU A 178 -0.65 2.00 14.80
C LEU A 178 -0.75 2.69 13.44
N ASP A 179 -1.20 1.91 12.45
CA ASP A 179 -1.46 2.41 11.11
C ASP A 179 -2.68 1.71 10.50
N ALA A 180 -3.54 2.46 9.83
CA ALA A 180 -4.74 1.94 9.16
C ALA A 180 -4.42 1.02 7.98
N SER A 181 -3.22 1.13 7.40
CA SER A 181 -2.75 0.22 6.34
C SER A 181 -2.66 -1.23 6.80
N LEU A 182 -2.58 -1.48 8.11
CA LEU A 182 -2.63 -2.83 8.69
C LEU A 182 -3.96 -3.53 8.39
N LEU A 183 -5.04 -2.77 8.13
CA LEU A 183 -6.33 -3.35 7.73
C LEU A 183 -6.28 -4.08 6.37
N LEU A 184 -5.20 -3.92 5.60
CA LEU A 184 -4.96 -4.64 4.36
C LEU A 184 -4.45 -6.08 4.56
N LEU A 185 -3.86 -6.41 5.71
CA LEU A 185 -3.24 -7.72 5.98
C LEU A 185 -4.13 -8.91 5.56
N PRO A 186 -5.40 -9.01 5.99
CA PRO A 186 -6.27 -10.11 5.55
C PRO A 186 -6.84 -9.92 4.14
N VAL A 187 -6.93 -8.67 3.66
CA VAL A 187 -7.47 -8.36 2.32
C VAL A 187 -6.55 -8.89 1.24
N VAL A 188 -5.25 -8.79 1.46
CA VAL A 188 -4.22 -9.26 0.53
C VAL A 188 -3.79 -10.70 0.80
N GLU A 189 -4.51 -11.42 1.67
CA GLU A 189 -4.25 -12.82 2.03
C GLU A 189 -2.91 -13.04 2.76
N PHE A 190 -2.35 -12.02 3.42
CA PHE A 190 -1.11 -12.15 4.19
C PHE A 190 -1.33 -12.86 5.53
N VAL A 191 -2.41 -12.54 6.23
CA VAL A 191 -2.87 -13.26 7.43
C VAL A 191 -4.27 -13.80 7.25
N ASP A 192 -4.57 -14.89 7.97
CA ASP A 192 -5.94 -15.38 8.03
C ASP A 192 -6.85 -14.33 8.72
N PRO A 193 -8.06 -14.06 8.22
CA PRO A 193 -8.97 -13.09 8.83
C PRO A 193 -9.43 -13.48 10.25
N THR A 194 -9.15 -14.70 10.70
CA THR A 194 -9.45 -15.23 12.03
C THR A 194 -8.20 -15.41 12.90
N ASP A 195 -7.01 -15.04 12.40
CA ASP A 195 -5.76 -15.09 13.14
C ASP A 195 -5.85 -14.24 14.43
N PRO A 196 -5.47 -14.78 15.60
CA PRO A 196 -5.56 -14.04 16.86
C PRO A 196 -4.79 -12.71 16.88
N ARG A 197 -3.62 -12.63 16.22
CA ARG A 197 -2.81 -11.41 16.13
C ARG A 197 -3.53 -10.37 15.28
N TRP A 198 -4.11 -10.78 14.16
CA TRP A 198 -4.90 -9.88 13.33
C TRP A 198 -6.15 -9.38 14.07
N LEU A 199 -6.89 -10.24 14.76
CA LEU A 199 -8.06 -9.83 15.53
C LEU A 199 -7.70 -8.83 16.64
N ALA A 200 -6.59 -9.07 17.35
CA ALA A 200 -6.08 -8.13 18.34
C ALA A 200 -5.66 -6.78 17.73
N THR A 201 -5.00 -6.81 16.56
CA THR A 201 -4.66 -5.60 15.78
C THR A 201 -5.91 -4.83 15.38
N LEU A 202 -6.94 -5.54 14.88
CA LEU A 202 -8.21 -4.94 14.52
C LEU A 202 -8.82 -4.25 15.73
N ASP A 203 -8.98 -4.94 16.86
CA ASP A 203 -9.52 -4.37 18.09
C ASP A 203 -8.75 -3.13 18.55
N ARG A 204 -7.43 -3.13 18.38
CA ARG A 204 -6.55 -2.01 18.73
C ARG A 204 -6.78 -0.81 17.80
N VAL A 205 -6.80 -1.01 16.49
CA VAL A 205 -7.17 0.02 15.49
C VAL A 205 -8.57 0.58 15.77
N GLN A 206 -9.52 -0.27 16.17
CA GLN A 206 -10.86 0.18 16.52
C GLN A 206 -10.87 1.11 17.72
N LYS A 207 -10.07 0.84 18.75
CA LYS A 207 -10.04 1.64 19.98
C LYS A 207 -9.29 2.95 19.80
N GLU A 208 -8.22 2.93 19.02
CA GLU A 208 -7.21 4.01 19.06
C GLU A 208 -7.18 4.86 17.79
N LEU A 209 -7.61 4.33 16.63
CA LEU A 209 -7.61 5.06 15.37
C LEU A 209 -9.00 5.42 14.85
N THR A 210 -10.10 5.02 15.51
CA THR A 210 -11.44 5.33 14.98
C THR A 210 -12.08 6.54 15.63
N TYR A 211 -12.69 7.36 14.78
CA TYR A 211 -13.56 8.47 15.17
C TYR A 211 -14.89 8.35 14.42
N ASP A 212 -15.94 7.93 15.13
CA ASP A 212 -17.28 7.64 14.60
C ASP A 212 -17.27 6.65 13.42
N VAL A 213 -17.37 7.14 12.18
CA VAL A 213 -17.34 6.35 10.92
C VAL A 213 -16.01 6.46 10.17
N LEU A 214 -15.03 7.13 10.77
CA LEU A 214 -13.73 7.42 10.19
C LEU A 214 -12.61 6.68 10.92
N VAL A 215 -11.51 6.44 10.20
CA VAL A 215 -10.28 5.84 10.73
C VAL A 215 -9.12 6.79 10.41
N GLU A 216 -8.38 7.22 11.42
CA GLU A 216 -7.12 7.94 11.23
C GLU A 216 -6.08 7.03 10.56
N ARG A 217 -5.28 7.59 9.64
CA ARG A 217 -4.23 6.88 8.89
C ARG A 217 -3.22 6.26 9.84
N TYR A 218 -2.85 6.98 10.90
CA TYR A 218 -1.92 6.57 11.94
C TYR A 218 -2.06 7.51 13.15
N GLU A 219 -1.50 7.11 14.28
CA GLU A 219 -1.62 7.85 15.55
C GLU A 219 -0.98 9.26 15.50
N GLY A 220 -1.76 10.29 15.79
CA GLY A 220 -1.49 11.69 15.42
C GLY A 220 -0.31 12.41 16.10
N GLU A 221 0.24 11.92 17.22
CA GLU A 221 1.41 12.56 17.86
C GLU A 221 2.73 12.29 17.12
N SER A 222 2.74 11.33 16.19
CA SER A 222 3.97 10.84 15.55
C SER A 222 4.32 11.51 14.21
N ALA A 223 3.57 12.53 13.75
CA ALA A 223 3.83 13.16 12.46
C ALA A 223 3.79 14.69 12.47
N ASN A 224 4.89 15.26 11.97
CA ASN A 224 5.00 16.66 11.53
C ASN A 224 4.36 16.87 10.12
N ASP A 225 3.54 15.91 9.66
CA ASP A 225 3.02 15.79 8.28
C ASP A 225 1.76 16.64 8.04
N GLY A 226 1.85 17.95 8.26
CA GLY A 226 0.81 18.88 7.82
C GLY A 226 -0.48 18.88 8.66
N PRO A 227 -1.49 19.68 8.24
CA PRO A 227 -2.70 19.93 9.03
C PRO A 227 -3.54 18.66 9.24
N ALA A 228 -4.24 18.61 10.38
CA ALA A 228 -4.95 17.42 10.87
C ALA A 228 -6.00 16.82 9.91
N ASP A 229 -6.52 17.59 8.95
CA ASP A 229 -7.56 17.15 8.00
C ASP A 229 -7.07 16.09 6.99
N ASP A 230 -5.75 15.99 6.73
CA ASP A 230 -5.19 14.99 5.81
C ASP A 230 -4.94 13.63 6.50
N ARG A 231 -5.23 13.50 7.79
CA ARG A 231 -4.87 12.35 8.61
C ARG A 231 -5.94 11.27 8.69
N VAL A 232 -7.09 11.46 8.04
CA VAL A 232 -8.26 10.60 8.24
C VAL A 232 -8.69 9.94 6.93
N LEU A 233 -9.05 8.67 6.99
CA LEU A 233 -9.66 7.90 5.90
C LEU A 233 -11.09 7.53 6.28
N SER A 234 -11.99 7.60 5.30
CA SER A 234 -13.29 6.97 5.44
C SER A 234 -13.10 5.45 5.50
N VAL A 235 -13.81 4.78 6.42
CA VAL A 235 -13.81 3.30 6.50
C VAL A 235 -14.28 2.67 5.18
N SER A 236 -15.04 3.39 4.35
CA SER A 236 -15.44 2.94 3.02
C SER A 236 -14.24 2.70 2.09
N ALA A 237 -13.14 3.44 2.24
CA ALA A 237 -11.91 3.28 1.46
C ALA A 237 -11.19 1.96 1.78
N LEU A 238 -11.43 1.38 2.96
CA LEU A 238 -10.87 0.09 3.39
C LEU A 238 -11.94 -1.02 3.42
N SER A 239 -13.18 -0.76 3.00
CA SER A 239 -14.34 -1.67 3.14
C SER A 239 -14.18 -3.08 2.52
N GLY A 240 -13.12 -3.32 1.74
CA GLY A 240 -12.72 -4.64 1.25
C GLY A 240 -12.48 -5.68 2.33
N TRP A 241 -12.04 -5.30 3.55
CA TRP A 241 -11.85 -6.24 4.67
C TRP A 241 -13.15 -6.95 5.07
N ARG A 242 -14.32 -6.32 4.84
CA ARG A 242 -15.62 -6.97 5.11
C ARG A 242 -15.81 -8.21 4.26
N SER A 243 -15.27 -8.24 3.05
CA SER A 243 -15.33 -9.41 2.17
C SER A 243 -14.45 -10.56 2.71
N ALA A 244 -13.26 -10.23 3.22
CA ALA A 244 -12.36 -11.19 3.86
C ALA A 244 -12.99 -11.82 5.13
N LEU A 245 -13.82 -11.07 5.86
CA LEU A 245 -14.50 -11.56 7.06
C LEU A 245 -15.87 -12.22 6.83
N ARG A 246 -16.37 -12.36 5.58
CA ARG A 246 -17.70 -12.98 5.33
C ARG A 246 -17.79 -14.45 5.76
N GLY A 247 -16.66 -15.14 5.86
CA GLY A 247 -16.56 -16.53 6.33
C GLY A 247 -16.54 -16.71 7.85
N LEU A 248 -16.49 -15.61 8.63
CA LEU A 248 -16.47 -15.68 10.10
C LEU A 248 -17.86 -15.90 10.71
N ASP A 249 -17.88 -16.76 11.73
CA ASP A 249 -19.00 -16.93 12.65
C ASP A 249 -19.45 -15.57 13.21
N ALA A 250 -20.76 -15.35 13.27
CA ALA A 250 -21.38 -14.11 13.71
C ALA A 250 -20.97 -13.72 15.14
N SER A 251 -20.60 -14.70 15.98
CA SER A 251 -20.14 -14.51 17.36
C SER A 251 -18.77 -13.83 17.51
N ARG A 252 -17.96 -13.81 16.44
CA ARG A 252 -16.61 -13.21 16.42
C ARG A 252 -16.53 -11.91 15.62
N ARG A 253 -17.68 -11.38 15.17
CA ARG A 253 -17.71 -10.11 14.42
C ARG A 253 -17.63 -8.94 15.40
N PRO A 254 -16.70 -7.99 15.24
CA PRO A 254 -16.66 -6.79 16.09
C PRO A 254 -17.93 -5.94 15.84
N ASP A 255 -18.87 -5.97 16.77
CA ASP A 255 -20.26 -5.54 16.59
C ASP A 255 -20.41 -4.03 16.29
N SER A 256 -19.51 -3.18 16.81
CA SER A 256 -19.72 -1.73 16.82
C SER A 256 -19.32 -1.05 15.49
N LEU A 257 -18.22 -1.45 14.86
CA LEU A 257 -17.80 -0.95 13.56
C LEU A 257 -18.55 -1.64 12.42
N TRP A 258 -18.85 -2.93 12.57
CA TRP A 258 -19.64 -3.70 11.62
C TRP A 258 -20.99 -3.05 11.28
N ARG A 259 -21.73 -2.60 12.30
CA ARG A 259 -23.03 -1.90 12.16
C ARG A 259 -22.88 -0.47 11.64
N ARG A 260 -21.88 0.28 12.11
CA ARG A 260 -21.65 1.66 11.66
C ARG A 260 -21.28 1.73 10.18
N CYS A 261 -20.47 0.79 9.69
CA CYS A 261 -20.07 0.71 8.29
C CYS A 261 -21.19 0.29 7.31
N SER A 262 -22.32 -0.23 7.80
CA SER A 262 -23.42 -0.69 6.93
C SER A 262 -24.43 0.41 6.59
N LEU A 263 -24.34 1.57 7.24
CA LEU A 263 -25.33 2.65 7.12
C LEU A 263 -24.79 3.91 6.45
N THR A 264 -23.48 4.02 6.20
CA THR A 264 -22.87 5.21 5.59
C THR A 264 -22.76 5.07 4.07
N PRO A 265 -23.44 5.91 3.28
CA PRO A 265 -23.17 6.03 1.84
C PRO A 265 -21.73 6.48 1.61
N ILE A 266 -21.15 6.14 0.45
CA ILE A 266 -19.87 6.68 0.01
C ILE A 266 -20.06 8.18 -0.26
N THR A 267 -19.96 9.00 0.77
CA THR A 267 -19.83 10.45 0.64
C THR A 267 -18.38 10.81 0.82
N SER A 268 -17.84 11.58 -0.13
CA SER A 268 -16.54 12.25 -0.08
C SER A 268 -16.20 12.64 1.36
N GLY A 269 -15.05 12.18 1.86
CA GLY A 269 -14.58 12.53 3.20
C GLY A 269 -14.60 14.04 3.39
N TYR A 270 -15.51 14.53 4.22
CA TYR A 270 -15.67 15.94 4.55
C TYR A 270 -16.12 16.06 5.98
N MET A 271 -15.26 16.63 6.83
CA MET A 271 -15.69 17.25 8.08
C MET A 271 -16.08 18.70 7.82
N PRO A 272 -17.24 19.18 8.31
CA PRO A 272 -17.46 20.60 8.56
C PRO A 272 -16.82 20.98 9.90
N LYS A 273 -15.99 22.03 9.91
CA LYS A 273 -15.51 22.65 11.16
C LYS A 273 -16.68 23.22 11.97
N ARG A 274 -16.67 23.00 13.28
CA ARG A 274 -17.36 23.89 14.24
C ARG A 274 -16.41 24.98 14.68
#